data_AF-A0A7S0JI38-F1
#
_entry.id   AF-A0A7S0JI38-F1
#
_cell.length_a   1.000
_cell.length_b   1.000
_cell.length_c   1.000
_cell.angle_alpha   90.00
_cell.angle_beta   90.00
_cell.angle_gamma   90.00
#
_symmetry.space_group_name_H-M   'P 1'
#
loop_
_entity.id
_entity.type
_entity.pdbx_description
1 polymer ?
#
loop_
_entity_poly.entity_id
_entity_poly.type
_entity_poly.pdbx_seq_one_letter_code
_entity_poly.pdbx_strand_id
1 'polypeptide(L)'
;ELRRTGYHGEPIHEVYIDEVQDFTQAELRLLLEVCKNKNALLLTGDTCQTIARGVGFRFEELTTMFMKLLHAQQAEGLPREQCVHVPRFEKLTVNYRTHNGILSCAAEVVDLLVDLFPNSVDRLARDRGHFDGPKPQLLADTRTDDLAILLVGSDRAHSQIEF
;
A
#
# COMPACT_ATOMS: atom_id res chain seq x y z
N GLU A 1 9.55 -20.42 18.92
CA GLU A 1 8.87 -20.36 20.23
C GLU A 1 7.41 -19.96 20.12
N LEU A 2 7.07 -18.85 19.45
CA LEU A 2 5.69 -18.40 19.19
C LEU A 2 4.69 -19.50 18.76
N ARG A 3 5.02 -20.36 17.79
CA ARG A 3 4.13 -21.47 17.39
C ARG A 3 3.90 -22.54 18.47
N ARG A 4 4.81 -22.64 19.45
CA ARG A 4 4.84 -23.70 20.46
C ARG A 4 4.25 -23.26 21.79
N THR A 5 4.43 -21.98 22.14
CA THR A 5 3.99 -21.40 23.42
C THR A 5 2.91 -20.33 23.25
N GLY A 6 2.73 -19.80 22.03
CA GLY A 6 1.97 -18.59 21.82
C GLY A 6 2.75 -17.34 22.20
N TYR A 7 2.10 -16.18 22.05
CA TYR A 7 2.60 -14.89 22.51
C TYR A 7 2.14 -14.63 23.95
N HIS A 8 3.09 -14.30 24.84
CA HIS A 8 2.84 -14.07 26.28
C HIS A 8 3.16 -12.63 26.72
N GLY A 9 3.46 -11.72 25.78
CA GLY A 9 3.65 -10.32 26.09
C GLY A 9 2.32 -9.60 26.34
N GLU A 10 2.40 -8.27 26.48
CA GLU A 10 1.22 -7.43 26.62
C GLU A 10 0.25 -7.64 25.44
N PRO A 11 -1.06 -7.86 25.68
CA PRO A 11 -2.02 -8.16 24.63
C PRO A 11 -2.13 -7.06 23.57
N ILE A 12 -1.86 -7.43 22.32
CA ILE A 12 -2.13 -6.58 21.16
C ILE A 12 -3.53 -6.91 20.65
N HIS A 13 -4.46 -5.96 20.80
CA HIS A 13 -5.86 -6.18 20.49
C HIS A 13 -6.16 -6.03 18.99
N GLU A 14 -5.52 -5.05 18.35
CA GLU A 14 -5.76 -4.65 16.97
C GLU A 14 -4.41 -4.22 16.35
N VAL A 15 -4.27 -4.40 15.04
CA VAL A 15 -3.05 -4.02 14.31
C VAL A 15 -3.42 -3.20 13.08
N TYR A 16 -2.76 -2.05 12.93
CA TYR A 16 -2.90 -1.15 11.80
C TYR A 16 -1.52 -1.03 11.15
N ILE A 17 -1.44 -1.39 9.86
CA ILE A 17 -0.20 -1.31 9.09
C ILE A 17 -0.44 -0.41 7.89
N ASP A 18 0.36 0.65 7.81
CA ASP A 18 0.50 1.44 6.60
C ASP A 18 1.75 0.99 5.82
N GLU A 19 1.75 1.23 4.52
CA GLU A 19 2.82 0.80 3.60
C GLU A 19 3.14 -0.70 3.71
N VAL A 20 2.10 -1.54 3.77
CA VAL A 20 2.21 -2.99 3.96
C VAL A 20 3.09 -3.67 2.90
N GLN A 21 3.27 -3.06 1.72
CA GLN A 21 4.12 -3.58 0.65
C GLN A 21 5.61 -3.64 1.00
N ASP A 22 6.05 -2.87 2.00
CA ASP A 22 7.45 -2.86 2.43
C ASP A 22 7.76 -3.94 3.47
N PHE A 23 6.76 -4.72 3.90
CA PHE A 23 6.91 -5.80 4.86
C PHE A 23 7.14 -7.15 4.16
N THR A 24 8.02 -7.95 4.75
CA THR A 24 8.17 -9.35 4.37
C THR A 24 6.96 -10.17 4.84
N GLN A 25 6.69 -11.28 4.14
CA GLN A 25 5.64 -12.23 4.58
C GLN A 25 5.87 -12.77 6.00
N ALA A 26 7.14 -12.84 6.44
CA ALA A 26 7.48 -13.28 7.79
C ALA A 26 7.07 -12.26 8.87
N GLU A 27 7.29 -10.97 8.61
CA GLU A 27 6.87 -9.88 9.51
C GLU A 27 5.34 -9.79 9.58
N LEU A 28 4.67 -9.85 8.44
CA LEU A 28 3.20 -9.88 8.39
C LEU A 28 2.63 -11.08 9.14
N ARG A 29 3.23 -12.26 8.96
CA ARG A 29 2.83 -13.46 9.70
C ARG A 29 3.08 -13.30 11.19
N LEU A 30 4.19 -12.71 11.60
CA LEU A 30 4.47 -12.44 13.02
C LEU A 30 3.39 -11.56 13.63
N LEU A 31 3.03 -10.45 12.95
CA LEU A 31 1.99 -9.51 13.40
C LEU A 31 0.61 -10.19 13.54
N LEU A 32 0.27 -11.09 12.61
CA LEU A 32 -0.93 -11.92 12.71
C LEU A 32 -0.92 -12.88 13.90
N GLU A 33 0.24 -13.46 14.25
CA GLU A 33 0.33 -14.41 15.37
C GLU A 33 0.25 -13.71 16.72
N VAL A 34 0.84 -12.52 16.87
CA VAL A 34 0.83 -11.77 18.13
C VAL A 34 -0.48 -11.03 18.37
N CYS A 35 -1.25 -10.73 17.32
CA CYS A 35 -2.57 -10.11 17.46
C CYS A 35 -3.56 -11.08 18.11
N LYS A 36 -4.17 -10.65 19.20
CA LYS A 36 -5.17 -11.42 19.96
C LYS A 36 -6.38 -11.74 19.09
N ASN A 37 -6.87 -10.76 18.33
CA ASN A 37 -7.95 -10.94 17.37
C ASN A 37 -7.39 -10.87 15.94
N LYS A 38 -7.25 -12.03 15.29
CA LYS A 38 -6.76 -12.14 13.91
C LYS A 38 -7.70 -11.51 12.86
N ASN A 39 -8.89 -11.10 13.26
CA ASN A 39 -9.84 -10.35 12.43
C ASN A 39 -9.79 -8.83 12.65
N ALA A 40 -9.01 -8.35 13.63
CA ALA A 40 -8.85 -6.92 13.93
C ALA A 40 -7.53 -6.39 13.35
N LEU A 41 -7.39 -6.53 12.03
CA LEU A 41 -6.26 -5.99 11.28
C LEU A 41 -6.74 -5.07 10.16
N LEU A 42 -6.11 -3.91 10.03
CA LEU A 42 -6.24 -3.02 8.87
C LEU A 42 -4.87 -2.88 8.21
N LEU A 43 -4.80 -3.25 6.93
CA LEU A 43 -3.58 -3.25 6.14
C LEU A 43 -3.77 -2.35 4.93
N THR A 44 -2.96 -1.30 4.82
CA THR A 44 -2.99 -0.33 3.72
C THR A 44 -1.64 -0.27 3.02
N GLY A 45 -1.64 0.09 1.74
CA GLY A 45 -0.42 0.20 0.97
C GLY A 45 -0.66 0.30 -0.54
N ASP A 46 0.44 0.44 -1.29
CA ASP A 46 0.46 0.50 -2.75
C ASP A 46 1.71 -0.22 -3.30
N THR A 47 1.50 -1.31 -4.04
CA THR A 47 2.60 -2.07 -4.65
C THR A 47 3.47 -1.27 -5.61
N CYS A 48 2.93 -0.23 -6.25
CA CYS A 48 3.71 0.64 -7.14
C CYS A 48 4.68 1.55 -6.38
N GLN A 49 4.53 1.66 -5.05
CA GLN A 49 5.34 2.50 -4.17
C GLN A 49 6.30 1.69 -3.28
N THR A 50 6.57 0.42 -3.62
CA THR A 50 7.50 -0.42 -2.86
C THR A 50 8.93 0.14 -2.89
N ILE A 51 9.51 0.39 -1.72
CA ILE A 51 10.91 0.84 -1.57
C ILE A 51 11.80 -0.22 -0.94
N ALA A 52 11.21 -1.19 -0.23
CA ALA A 52 11.94 -2.28 0.39
C ALA A 52 12.59 -3.20 -0.67
N ARG A 53 13.94 -3.20 -0.70
CA ARG A 53 14.70 -4.01 -1.66
C ARG A 53 14.54 -5.50 -1.36
N GLY A 54 14.18 -6.27 -2.38
CA GLY A 54 14.06 -7.73 -2.29
C GLY A 54 12.73 -8.22 -1.71
N VAL A 55 11.79 -7.32 -1.43
CA VAL A 55 10.42 -7.66 -1.07
C VAL A 55 9.56 -7.63 -2.34
N GLY A 56 9.01 -8.78 -2.72
CA GLY A 56 8.03 -8.90 -3.80
C GLY A 56 6.65 -9.07 -3.20
N PHE A 57 6.04 -7.99 -2.73
CA PHE A 57 4.74 -8.03 -2.09
C PHE A 57 3.61 -7.87 -3.11
N ARG A 58 2.54 -8.66 -2.93
CA ARG A 58 1.24 -8.44 -3.58
C ARG A 58 0.11 -8.66 -2.60
N PHE A 59 -0.99 -7.94 -2.75
CA PHE A 59 -2.18 -8.11 -1.90
C PHE A 59 -2.77 -9.52 -1.98
N GLU A 60 -2.61 -10.21 -3.10
CA GLU A 60 -2.98 -11.63 -3.26
C GLU A 60 -2.23 -12.56 -2.27
N GLU A 61 -1.02 -12.19 -1.87
CA GLU A 61 -0.25 -12.94 -0.87
C GLU A 61 -0.88 -12.84 0.51
N LEU A 62 -1.43 -11.67 0.89
CA LEU A 62 -2.23 -11.51 2.10
C LEU A 62 -3.47 -12.39 2.05
N THR A 63 -4.24 -12.34 0.97
CA THR A 63 -5.40 -13.23 0.78
C THR A 63 -5.03 -14.70 0.97
N THR A 64 -3.92 -15.12 0.35
CA THR A 64 -3.40 -16.49 0.48
C THR A 64 -2.99 -16.83 1.91
N MET A 65 -2.35 -15.90 2.63
CA MET A 65 -1.94 -16.09 4.02
C MET A 65 -3.14 -16.31 4.94
N PHE A 66 -4.19 -15.49 4.81
CA PHE A 66 -5.43 -15.64 5.57
C PHE A 66 -6.20 -16.91 5.21
N MET A 67 -6.25 -17.28 3.92
CA MET A 67 -6.85 -18.55 3.49
C MET A 67 -6.17 -19.77 4.12
N LYS A 68 -4.83 -19.78 4.15
CA LYS A 68 -4.04 -20.85 4.79
C LYS A 68 -4.31 -20.93 6.30
N LEU A 69 -4.44 -19.78 6.96
CA LEU A 69 -4.77 -19.72 8.39
C LEU A 69 -6.18 -20.25 8.67
N LEU A 70 -7.17 -19.85 7.87
CA LEU A 70 -8.54 -20.34 7.96
C LEU A 70 -8.60 -21.87 7.83
N HIS A 71 -7.97 -22.43 6.79
CA HIS A 71 -7.95 -23.88 6.59
C HIS A 71 -7.27 -24.63 7.74
N ALA A 72 -6.19 -24.09 8.31
CA ALA A 72 -5.51 -24.69 9.46
C ALA A 72 -6.43 -24.72 10.70
N GLN A 73 -7.12 -23.62 11.00
CA GLN A 73 -8.05 -23.54 12.13
C GLN A 73 -9.25 -24.49 11.96
N GLN A 74 -9.77 -24.63 10.75
CA GLN A 74 -10.83 -25.59 10.45
C GLN A 74 -10.37 -27.05 10.61
N ALA A 75 -9.14 -27.36 10.19
CA ALA A 75 -8.56 -28.69 10.38
C ALA A 75 -8.32 -29.03 11.87
N GLU A 76 -8.09 -28.02 12.70
CA GLU A 76 -8.01 -28.13 14.16
C GLU A 76 -9.40 -28.21 14.84
N GLY A 77 -10.49 -28.12 14.08
CA GLY A 77 -11.86 -28.27 14.58
C GLY A 77 -12.44 -27.01 15.22
N LEU A 78 -11.85 -25.82 14.99
CA LEU A 78 -12.42 -24.57 15.46
C LEU A 78 -13.78 -24.31 14.79
N PRO A 79 -14.79 -23.85 15.54
CA PRO A 79 -16.05 -23.37 14.98
C PRO A 79 -15.82 -22.24 13.97
N ARG A 80 -16.64 -22.18 12.92
CA ARG A 80 -16.49 -21.20 11.84
C ARG A 80 -16.57 -19.76 12.34
N GLU A 81 -17.34 -19.49 13.39
CA GLU A 81 -17.50 -18.15 13.98
C GLU A 81 -16.22 -17.69 14.73
N GLN A 82 -15.35 -18.62 15.09
CA GLN A 82 -14.08 -18.36 15.80
C GLN A 82 -12.88 -18.36 14.85
N CYS A 83 -13.07 -18.76 13.60
CA CYS A 83 -12.03 -18.78 12.59
C CYS A 83 -11.73 -17.37 12.07
N VAL A 84 -10.53 -17.21 11.53
CA VAL A 84 -10.14 -15.98 10.82
C VAL A 84 -10.95 -15.82 9.53
N HIS A 85 -11.30 -14.58 9.20
CA HIS A 85 -11.93 -14.22 7.95
C HIS A 85 -10.87 -13.83 6.94
N VAL A 86 -11.11 -14.19 5.68
CA VAL A 86 -10.25 -13.74 4.59
C VAL A 86 -10.64 -12.30 4.27
N PRO A 87 -9.70 -11.34 4.38
CA PRO A 87 -10.02 -9.93 4.19
C PRO A 87 -10.43 -9.67 2.75
N ARG A 88 -11.39 -8.74 2.58
CA ARG A 88 -11.75 -8.22 1.27
C ARG A 88 -10.76 -7.12 0.90
N PHE A 89 -10.27 -7.16 -0.34
CA PHE A 89 -9.45 -6.11 -0.90
C PHE A 89 -10.34 -4.97 -1.39
N GLU A 90 -10.24 -3.81 -0.74
CA GLU A 90 -10.94 -2.59 -1.13
C GLU A 90 -9.95 -1.64 -1.81
N LYS A 91 -10.39 -0.97 -2.88
CA LYS A 91 -9.54 -0.09 -3.69
C LYS A 91 -10.03 1.34 -3.56
N LEU A 92 -9.10 2.27 -3.28
CA LEU A 92 -9.38 3.70 -3.28
C LEU A 92 -8.82 4.29 -4.57
N THR A 93 -9.67 4.87 -5.42
CA THR A 93 -9.28 5.36 -6.75
C THR A 93 -9.37 6.88 -6.88
N VAL A 94 -9.81 7.57 -5.83
CA VAL A 94 -9.93 9.03 -5.83
C VAL A 94 -8.75 9.62 -5.08
N ASN A 95 -7.93 10.39 -5.79
CA ASN A 95 -6.79 11.09 -5.24
C ASN A 95 -7.17 12.53 -4.89
N TYR A 96 -7.21 12.84 -3.60
CA TYR A 96 -7.59 14.16 -3.10
C TYR A 96 -6.45 15.17 -3.09
N ARG A 97 -5.20 14.73 -3.29
CA ARG A 97 -3.99 15.56 -3.15
C ARG A 97 -3.41 16.01 -4.49
N THR A 98 -3.69 15.29 -5.57
CA THR A 98 -3.02 15.45 -6.87
C THR A 98 -4.02 15.72 -7.99
N HIS A 99 -3.68 16.64 -8.89
CA HIS A 99 -4.50 16.96 -10.05
C HIS A 99 -4.34 15.95 -11.20
N ASN A 100 -5.31 15.91 -12.11
CA ASN A 100 -5.37 14.92 -13.20
C ASN A 100 -4.14 14.94 -14.15
N GLY A 101 -3.53 16.12 -14.37
CA GLY A 101 -2.31 16.24 -15.17
C GLY A 101 -1.13 15.39 -14.68
N ILE A 102 -0.85 15.37 -13.36
CA ILE A 102 0.20 14.51 -12.77
C ILE A 102 -0.26 13.06 -12.74
N LEU A 103 -1.50 12.79 -12.31
CA LEU A 103 -2.04 11.43 -12.22
C LEU A 103 -2.05 10.72 -13.56
N SER A 104 -2.37 11.42 -14.65
CA SER A 104 -2.35 10.84 -15.99
C SER A 104 -0.94 10.41 -16.38
N CYS A 105 0.07 11.22 -16.09
CA CYS A 105 1.47 10.88 -16.38
C CYS A 105 1.93 9.69 -15.54
N ALA A 106 1.64 9.67 -14.24
CA ALA A 106 1.94 8.55 -13.36
C ALA A 106 1.25 7.25 -13.82
N ALA A 107 -0.01 7.35 -14.26
CA ALA A 107 -0.78 6.21 -14.75
C ALA A 107 -0.17 5.57 -16.01
N GLU A 108 0.40 6.36 -16.93
CA GLU A 108 1.11 5.80 -18.09
C GLU A 108 2.36 5.00 -17.66
N VAL A 109 3.09 5.48 -16.64
CA VAL A 109 4.24 4.75 -16.10
C VAL A 109 3.80 3.45 -15.41
N VAL A 110 2.72 3.50 -14.62
CA VAL A 110 2.15 2.31 -13.96
C VAL A 110 1.66 1.30 -14.99
N ASP A 111 0.98 1.72 -16.05
CA ASP A 111 0.51 0.81 -17.10
C ASP A 111 1.68 0.10 -17.79
N LEU A 112 2.77 0.82 -18.08
CA LEU A 112 4.00 0.20 -18.60
C LEU A 112 4.60 -0.82 -17.61
N LEU A 113 4.61 -0.51 -16.30
CA LEU A 113 5.10 -1.44 -15.28
C LEU A 113 4.24 -2.72 -15.24
N VAL A 114 2.91 -2.57 -15.28
CA VAL A 114 1.98 -3.70 -15.25
C VAL A 114 2.11 -4.55 -16.53
N ASP A 115 2.34 -3.93 -17.68
CA ASP A 115 2.47 -4.67 -18.95
C ASP A 115 3.83 -5.37 -19.09
N LEU A 116 4.92 -4.74 -18.65
CA LEU A 116 6.27 -5.31 -18.71
C LEU A 116 6.58 -6.29 -17.57
N PHE A 117 6.00 -6.06 -16.40
CA PHE A 117 6.23 -6.84 -15.17
C PHE A 117 4.90 -7.21 -14.49
N PRO A 118 4.03 -8.00 -15.14
CA PRO A 118 2.67 -8.27 -14.67
C PRO A 118 2.57 -8.99 -13.32
N ASN A 119 3.68 -9.56 -12.84
CA ASN A 119 3.75 -10.27 -11.57
C ASN A 119 4.40 -9.45 -10.44
N SER A 120 4.89 -8.22 -10.70
CA SER A 120 5.58 -7.41 -9.69
C SER A 120 4.71 -6.38 -8.99
N VAL A 121 3.57 -6.00 -9.59
CA VAL A 121 2.64 -5.00 -9.04
C VAL A 121 1.20 -5.48 -9.22
N ASP A 122 0.31 -5.06 -8.34
CA ASP A 122 -1.11 -5.35 -8.48
C ASP A 122 -1.77 -4.45 -9.53
N ARG A 123 -2.56 -5.04 -10.44
CA ARG A 123 -3.31 -4.27 -11.45
C ARG A 123 -4.50 -3.58 -10.79
N LEU A 124 -4.39 -2.27 -10.61
CA LEU A 124 -5.42 -1.39 -10.05
C LEU A 124 -6.03 -0.50 -11.14
N ALA A 125 -7.18 0.09 -10.84
CA ALA A 125 -7.77 1.11 -11.71
C ALA A 125 -6.94 2.40 -11.58
N ARG A 126 -6.78 3.14 -12.68
CA ARG A 126 -6.09 4.43 -12.66
C ARG A 126 -6.75 5.40 -11.68
N ASP A 127 -5.91 6.09 -10.90
CA ASP A 127 -6.32 7.14 -9.99
C ASP A 127 -6.98 8.32 -10.73
N ARG A 128 -7.91 8.98 -10.05
CA ARG A 128 -8.61 10.16 -10.54
C ARG A 128 -8.58 11.29 -9.53
N GLY A 129 -8.21 12.48 -9.98
CA GLY A 129 -8.22 13.69 -9.17
C GLY A 129 -9.56 14.42 -9.26
N HIS A 130 -9.75 15.40 -8.38
CA HIS A 130 -10.95 16.25 -8.40
C HIS A 130 -10.90 17.38 -9.43
N PHE A 131 -9.70 17.75 -9.89
CA PHE A 131 -9.49 18.88 -10.77
C PHE A 131 -8.36 18.62 -11.76
N ASP A 132 -8.42 19.32 -12.88
CA ASP A 132 -7.34 19.36 -13.86
C ASP A 132 -6.27 20.36 -13.43
N GLY A 133 -5.04 20.09 -13.86
CA GLY A 133 -3.90 20.97 -13.59
C GLY A 133 -2.96 20.99 -14.80
N PRO A 134 -1.88 21.79 -14.73
CA PRO A 134 -0.94 21.90 -15.84
C PRO A 134 -0.33 20.53 -16.17
N LYS A 135 -0.01 20.31 -17.45
CA LYS A 135 0.72 19.10 -17.85
C LYS A 135 2.14 19.15 -17.29
N PRO A 136 2.71 18.02 -16.82
CA PRO A 136 4.12 17.95 -16.44
C PRO A 136 5.01 18.40 -17.61
N GLN A 137 6.05 19.18 -17.32
CA GLN A 137 6.99 19.70 -18.31
C GLN A 137 8.41 19.24 -17.98
N LEU A 138 9.16 18.84 -19.01
CA LEU A 138 10.58 18.56 -18.91
C LEU A 138 11.36 19.85 -19.13
N LEU A 139 12.16 20.25 -18.16
CA LEU A 139 13.06 21.37 -18.29
C LEU A 139 14.38 20.88 -18.90
N ALA A 140 14.64 21.28 -20.15
CA ALA A 140 15.81 20.80 -20.91
C ALA A 140 17.13 21.44 -20.45
N ASP A 141 17.08 22.69 -19.99
CA ASP A 141 18.20 23.41 -19.40
C ASP A 141 17.65 24.34 -18.32
N THR A 142 18.21 24.30 -17.12
CA THR A 142 17.77 25.13 -15.99
C THR A 142 18.97 25.40 -15.10
N ARG A 143 19.28 26.68 -14.90
CA ARG A 143 20.34 27.07 -13.96
C ARG A 143 19.89 26.72 -12.55
N THR A 144 20.85 26.40 -11.69
CA THR A 144 20.58 26.06 -10.27
C THR A 144 19.78 27.15 -9.55
N ASP A 145 20.03 28.42 -9.89
CA ASP A 145 19.33 29.56 -9.30
C ASP A 145 17.85 29.59 -9.72
N ASP A 146 17.55 29.33 -11.00
CA ASP A 146 16.18 29.28 -11.52
C ASP A 146 15.42 28.07 -10.97
N LEU A 147 16.10 26.93 -10.80
CA LEU A 147 15.53 25.74 -10.18
C LEU A 147 15.19 25.98 -8.70
N ALA A 148 16.05 26.68 -7.97
CA ALA A 148 15.79 27.03 -6.57
C ALA A 148 14.55 27.92 -6.43
N ILE A 149 14.37 28.90 -7.32
CA ILE A 149 13.18 29.76 -7.35
C ILE A 149 11.92 28.94 -7.66
N LEU A 150 11.99 28.00 -8.61
CA LEU A 150 10.87 27.12 -8.96
C LEU A 150 10.46 26.19 -7.80
N LEU A 151 11.43 25.61 -7.08
CA LEU A 151 11.18 24.67 -5.99
C LEU A 151 10.68 25.36 -4.70
N VAL A 152 11.21 26.54 -4.39
CA VAL A 152 10.86 27.29 -3.19
C VAL A 152 9.58 28.11 -3.39
N GLY A 153 9.21 28.38 -4.64
CA GLY A 153 8.06 29.19 -5.02
C GLY A 153 8.37 30.68 -4.94
N SER A 154 7.95 31.44 -5.95
CA SER A 154 8.17 32.88 -6.00
C SER A 154 7.16 33.70 -5.19
N ASP A 155 6.00 33.13 -4.85
CA ASP A 155 4.99 33.78 -3.98
C ASP A 155 3.97 32.78 -3.42
N ARG A 156 3.74 32.80 -2.10
CA ARG A 156 2.76 31.91 -1.43
C ARG A 156 1.30 32.36 -1.64
N ALA A 157 1.07 33.61 -2.03
CA ALA A 157 -0.27 34.17 -2.16
C ALA A 157 -1.10 33.61 -3.33
N HIS A 158 -0.46 32.94 -4.30
CA HIS A 158 -1.10 32.40 -5.50
C HIS A 158 -0.94 30.90 -5.69
N SER A 159 -0.37 30.19 -4.71
CA SER A 159 -0.20 28.74 -4.81
C SER A 159 -1.54 28.06 -4.56
N GLN A 160 -2.15 27.48 -5.61
CA GLN A 160 -3.39 26.68 -5.50
C GLN A 160 -3.16 25.29 -4.88
N ILE A 161 -1.92 24.98 -4.49
CA ILE A 161 -1.53 23.71 -3.91
C ILE A 161 -0.96 24.01 -2.53
N GLU A 162 -1.77 23.78 -1.50
CA GLU A 162 -1.33 23.69 -0.11
C GLU A 162 -0.88 22.26 0.16
N PHE A 163 0.32 22.10 0.72
CA PHE A 163 0.82 20.84 1.28
C PHE A 163 0.52 20.77 2.77
#